data_AF-A0A3E0KRX6-F1
#
_entry.id   AF-A0A3E0KRX6-F1
#
_cell.length_a   1.000
_cell.length_b   1.000
_cell.length_c   1.000
_cell.angle_alpha   90.00
_cell.angle_beta   90.00
_cell.angle_gamma   90.00
#
_symmetry.space_group_name_H-M   'P 1'
#
loop_
_entity.id
_entity.type
_entity.pdbx_description
1 polymer ?
#
loop_
_entity_poly.entity_id
_entity_poly.type
_entity_poly.pdbx_seq_one_letter_code
_entity_poly.pdbx_strand_id
1 'polypeptide(L)'
;MAGNGEAKGSQQTGLFDRVWSWLKSTELFRSIYQNDYPRDRRTRVMVLTNNLFLHLHPNLVTRYSIDYRYTWGLGGLSLATFIILALTGAFLMFYYVPAVPDAYFSIRAFDTDVALGQFFRNLHRWAAHTMVIVVMLHMFRVFYTGSYKGPRKFNWVIGVFLYMLTLLMSFTGYLLPWDQLAYWAITVGVNIGGAVPFVGDQVRRILLAGFDITGATLVRWYTLHVIFLPLIAFWMMLLHFYRVRKDGFSATKPIPIEDHPILGKVKE
;
A
#
# COMPACT_ATOMS: atom_id res chain seq x y z
N MET A 1 42.51 -10.30 -60.23
CA MET A 1 41.12 -9.93 -60.54
C MET A 1 40.28 -10.14 -59.30
N ALA A 2 39.61 -9.06 -58.84
CA ALA A 2 38.45 -8.97 -57.92
C ALA A 2 38.38 -9.92 -56.70
N GLY A 3 38.12 -9.48 -55.46
CA GLY A 3 37.70 -8.16 -55.00
C GLY A 3 37.28 -8.18 -53.53
N ASN A 4 36.61 -7.10 -53.16
CA ASN A 4 35.87 -6.78 -51.93
C ASN A 4 36.68 -6.37 -50.69
N GLY A 5 36.93 -5.07 -50.62
CA GLY A 5 36.92 -4.34 -49.35
C GLY A 5 35.49 -4.30 -48.79
N GLU A 6 35.33 -4.84 -47.59
CA GLU A 6 34.15 -4.58 -46.77
C GLU A 6 34.36 -3.32 -45.94
N ALA A 7 33.60 -2.29 -46.29
CA ALA A 7 33.45 -1.09 -45.50
C ALA A 7 32.85 -1.43 -44.13
N LYS A 8 33.63 -1.22 -43.06
CA LYS A 8 33.09 -1.16 -41.69
C LYS A 8 32.18 0.05 -41.57
N GLY A 9 30.88 -0.17 -41.77
CA GLY A 9 29.84 0.81 -41.51
C GLY A 9 29.89 1.29 -40.06
N SER A 10 30.14 2.58 -39.89
CA SER A 10 30.00 3.30 -38.63
C SER A 10 28.54 3.23 -38.16
N GLN A 11 28.25 2.36 -37.18
CA GLN A 11 26.96 2.39 -36.49
C GLN A 11 26.85 3.71 -35.72
N GLN A 12 25.96 4.59 -36.17
CA GLN A 12 25.55 5.77 -35.44
C GLN A 12 24.78 5.33 -34.19
N THR A 13 25.45 5.26 -33.03
CA THR A 13 24.82 5.04 -31.73
C THR A 13 23.88 6.20 -31.43
N GLY A 14 22.60 5.94 -31.15
CA GLY A 14 21.63 6.99 -30.83
C GLY A 14 22.01 7.76 -29.55
N LEU A 15 21.49 8.98 -29.38
CA LEU A 15 21.64 9.76 -28.15
C LEU A 15 21.26 8.93 -26.91
N PHE A 16 20.19 8.14 -27.04
CA PHE A 16 19.72 7.22 -26.01
C PHE A 16 20.77 6.15 -25.65
N ASP A 17 21.42 5.54 -26.64
CA ASP A 17 22.44 4.50 -26.38
C ASP A 17 23.70 5.07 -25.72
N ARG A 18 24.06 6.31 -26.07
CA ARG A 18 25.17 7.05 -25.43
C ARG A 18 24.84 7.41 -23.98
N VAL A 19 23.65 7.94 -23.74
CA VAL A 19 23.17 8.27 -22.39
C VAL A 19 23.04 7.00 -21.54
N TRP A 20 22.55 5.91 -22.13
CA TRP A 20 22.38 4.63 -21.44
C TRP A 20 23.71 3.94 -21.12
N SER A 21 24.68 3.97 -22.04
CA SER A 21 26.03 3.46 -21.78
C SER A 21 26.80 4.32 -20.77
N TRP A 22 26.62 5.63 -20.79
CA TRP A 22 27.17 6.56 -19.78
C TRP A 22 26.55 6.34 -18.39
N LEU A 23 25.24 6.17 -18.29
CA LEU A 23 24.57 5.82 -17.03
C LEU A 23 25.11 4.50 -16.47
N LYS A 24 25.28 3.48 -17.31
CA LYS A 24 25.84 2.18 -16.92
C LYS A 24 27.32 2.21 -16.53
N SER A 25 28.09 3.17 -17.04
CA SER A 25 29.51 3.30 -16.71
C SER A 25 29.78 4.06 -15.42
N THR A 26 28.75 4.67 -14.81
CA THR A 26 28.88 5.40 -13.55
C THR A 26 29.15 4.43 -12.39
N GLU A 27 30.10 4.76 -11.51
CA GLU A 27 30.44 3.99 -10.29
C GLU A 27 29.21 3.68 -9.42
N LEU A 28 28.26 4.62 -9.37
CA LEU A 28 26.96 4.47 -8.68
C LEU A 28 26.10 3.34 -9.28
N PHE A 29 26.05 3.23 -10.62
CA PHE A 29 25.25 2.20 -11.29
C PHE A 29 25.91 0.82 -11.16
N ARG A 30 27.24 0.76 -11.26
CA ARG A 30 28.02 -0.47 -11.03
C ARG A 30 27.95 -0.95 -9.58
N SER A 31 27.94 -0.04 -8.62
CA SER A 31 27.74 -0.35 -7.19
C SER A 31 26.36 -0.95 -6.93
N ILE A 32 25.31 -0.50 -7.63
CA ILE A 32 23.97 -1.05 -7.47
C ILE A 32 23.84 -2.41 -8.16
N TYR A 33 24.41 -2.61 -9.36
CA TYR A 33 24.25 -3.86 -10.13
C TYR A 33 25.53 -4.71 -10.16
N GLN A 34 26.22 -4.80 -9.03
CA GLN A 34 27.58 -5.38 -8.97
C GLN A 34 27.64 -6.91 -9.13
N ASN A 35 26.50 -7.61 -9.12
CA ASN A 35 26.46 -9.07 -9.12
C ASN A 35 26.11 -9.66 -10.50
N ASP A 36 26.86 -10.67 -10.92
CA ASP A 36 26.60 -11.45 -12.13
C ASP A 36 25.26 -12.19 -12.08
N TYR A 37 24.72 -12.52 -13.28
CA TYR A 37 23.47 -13.27 -13.41
C TYR A 37 23.55 -14.59 -12.62
N PRO A 38 22.63 -14.83 -11.66
CA PRO A 38 22.77 -15.94 -10.74
C PRO A 38 22.57 -17.28 -11.46
N ARG A 39 23.65 -18.05 -11.57
CA ARG A 39 23.65 -19.41 -12.14
C ARG A 39 23.15 -20.46 -11.14
N ASP A 40 23.40 -20.25 -9.85
CA ASP A 40 23.04 -21.15 -8.74
C ASP A 40 22.11 -20.51 -7.69
N ARG A 41 21.42 -21.35 -6.90
CA ARG A 41 20.44 -20.91 -5.88
C ARG A 41 21.08 -20.07 -4.76
N ARG A 42 22.29 -20.41 -4.31
CA ARG A 42 23.02 -19.65 -3.28
C ARG A 42 23.39 -18.25 -3.77
N THR A 43 23.90 -18.17 -5.00
CA THR A 43 24.22 -16.91 -5.66
C THR A 43 22.97 -16.06 -5.84
N ARG A 44 21.83 -16.65 -6.24
CA ARG A 44 20.55 -15.94 -6.34
C ARG A 44 20.13 -15.31 -5.01
N VAL A 45 20.25 -16.03 -3.90
CA VAL A 45 19.94 -15.48 -2.57
C VAL A 45 20.91 -14.35 -2.21
N MET A 46 22.22 -14.50 -2.43
CA MET A 46 23.21 -13.44 -2.17
C MET A 46 22.96 -12.18 -3.01
N VAL A 47 22.65 -12.34 -4.31
CA VAL A 47 22.33 -11.20 -5.18
C VAL A 47 21.06 -10.47 -4.72
N LEU A 48 20.05 -11.21 -4.26
CA LEU A 48 18.80 -10.65 -3.76
C LEU A 48 18.98 -9.97 -2.38
N THR A 49 19.85 -10.46 -1.50
CA THR A 49 20.07 -9.87 -0.17
C THR A 49 21.04 -8.69 -0.17
N ASN A 50 22.01 -8.67 -1.08
CA ASN A 50 23.03 -7.62 -1.15
C ASN A 50 22.55 -6.35 -1.86
N ASN A 51 21.34 -6.36 -2.42
CA ASN A 51 20.82 -5.24 -3.20
C ASN A 51 19.50 -4.76 -2.59
N LEU A 52 19.44 -3.50 -2.17
CA LEU A 52 18.27 -2.93 -1.48
C LEU A 52 16.98 -3.11 -2.29
N PHE A 53 17.06 -2.92 -3.61
CA PHE A 53 15.94 -3.06 -4.53
C PHE A 53 15.55 -4.52 -4.79
N LEU A 54 16.52 -5.43 -4.89
CA LEU A 54 16.22 -6.85 -5.10
C LEU A 54 15.76 -7.55 -3.80
N HIS A 55 16.08 -6.98 -2.64
CA HIS A 55 15.54 -7.39 -1.36
C HIS A 55 14.00 -7.28 -1.31
N LEU A 56 13.38 -6.42 -2.12
CA LEU A 56 11.91 -6.29 -2.18
C LEU A 56 11.26 -7.40 -3.02
N HIS A 57 11.97 -8.03 -3.97
CA HIS A 57 11.42 -9.05 -4.87
C HIS A 57 11.51 -10.49 -4.32
N PRO A 58 10.42 -11.27 -4.28
CA PRO A 58 10.43 -12.59 -3.65
C PRO A 58 11.44 -13.53 -4.33
N ASN A 59 12.08 -14.39 -3.55
CA ASN A 59 13.14 -15.29 -4.04
C ASN A 59 12.59 -16.51 -4.82
N LEU A 60 11.32 -16.88 -4.61
CA LEU A 60 10.64 -17.97 -5.28
C LEU A 60 9.15 -17.65 -5.38
N VAL A 61 8.63 -17.63 -6.61
CA VAL A 61 7.21 -17.43 -6.87
C VAL A 61 6.77 -18.51 -7.85
N THR A 62 5.77 -19.31 -7.49
CA THR A 62 5.21 -20.31 -8.41
C THR A 62 4.32 -19.60 -9.42
N ARG A 63 4.38 -19.98 -10.70
CA ARG A 63 3.62 -19.30 -11.78
C ARG A 63 2.10 -19.29 -11.53
N TYR A 64 1.57 -20.34 -10.89
CA TYR A 64 0.16 -20.43 -10.51
C TYR A 64 -0.23 -19.44 -9.40
N SER A 65 0.70 -19.09 -8.51
CA SER A 65 0.41 -18.21 -7.39
C SER A 65 0.28 -16.72 -7.74
N ILE A 66 0.84 -16.33 -8.88
CA ILE A 66 0.73 -14.99 -9.47
C ILE A 66 -0.22 -14.95 -10.66
N ASP A 67 -0.92 -16.05 -10.95
CA ASP A 67 -1.90 -16.02 -12.02
C ASP A 67 -2.96 -14.96 -11.70
N TYR A 68 -3.12 -14.03 -12.64
CA TYR A 68 -4.11 -12.98 -12.55
C TYR A 68 -5.51 -13.57 -12.39
N ARG A 69 -5.79 -14.74 -13.00
CA ARG A 69 -7.09 -15.44 -12.87
C ARG A 69 -7.36 -15.92 -11.44
N TYR A 70 -6.31 -16.18 -10.66
CA TYR A 70 -6.42 -16.72 -9.30
C TYR A 70 -6.35 -15.63 -8.22
N THR A 71 -5.56 -14.58 -8.43
CA THR A 71 -5.38 -13.48 -7.46
C THR A 71 -6.27 -12.27 -7.74
N TRP A 72 -6.68 -12.11 -9.00
CA TRP A 72 -7.33 -10.91 -9.56
C TRP A 72 -6.54 -9.62 -9.31
N GLY A 73 -5.24 -9.74 -8.98
CA GLY A 73 -4.40 -8.60 -8.61
C GLY A 73 -4.89 -7.82 -7.37
N LEU A 74 -5.86 -8.33 -6.59
CA LEU A 74 -6.59 -7.54 -5.58
C LEU A 74 -5.69 -6.93 -4.50
N GLY A 75 -4.67 -7.69 -4.04
CA GLY A 75 -3.72 -7.17 -3.05
C GLY A 75 -2.77 -6.10 -3.62
N GLY A 76 -2.47 -6.15 -4.92
CA GLY A 76 -1.69 -5.10 -5.59
C GLY A 76 -2.56 -3.86 -5.86
N LEU A 77 -3.82 -4.08 -6.23
CA LEU A 77 -4.79 -3.02 -6.47
C LEU A 77 -5.14 -2.25 -5.19
N SER A 78 -5.21 -2.92 -4.04
CA SER A 78 -5.38 -2.23 -2.74
C SER A 78 -4.17 -1.34 -2.40
N LEU A 79 -2.94 -1.78 -2.70
CA LEU A 79 -1.75 -0.94 -2.55
C LEU A 79 -1.77 0.25 -3.53
N ALA A 80 -2.14 0.02 -4.79
CA ALA A 80 -2.23 1.08 -5.79
C ALA A 80 -3.24 2.16 -5.40
N THR A 81 -4.42 1.75 -4.91
CA THR A 81 -5.44 2.69 -4.40
C THR A 81 -4.97 3.42 -3.15
N PHE A 82 -4.24 2.78 -2.23
CA PHE A 82 -3.62 3.46 -1.09
C PHE A 82 -2.61 4.53 -1.53
N ILE A 83 -1.76 4.24 -2.53
CA ILE A 83 -0.81 5.22 -3.06
C ILE A 83 -1.55 6.40 -3.70
N ILE A 84 -2.58 6.14 -4.49
CA ILE A 84 -3.43 7.20 -5.08
C ILE A 84 -4.04 8.06 -3.96
N LEU A 85 -4.58 7.45 -2.90
CA LEU A 85 -5.14 8.15 -1.74
C LEU A 85 -4.08 9.01 -1.03
N ALA A 86 -2.88 8.48 -0.81
CA ALA A 86 -1.81 9.23 -0.15
C ALA A 86 -1.40 10.47 -0.98
N LEU A 87 -1.23 10.31 -2.30
CA LEU A 87 -0.83 11.40 -3.18
C LEU A 87 -1.94 12.46 -3.33
N THR A 88 -3.16 12.02 -3.57
CA THR A 88 -4.31 12.93 -3.68
C THR A 88 -4.64 13.60 -2.35
N GLY A 89 -4.54 12.89 -1.23
CA GLY A 89 -4.75 13.43 0.11
C GLY A 89 -3.71 14.48 0.47
N ALA A 90 -2.43 14.23 0.17
CA ALA A 90 -1.36 15.21 0.34
C ALA A 90 -1.59 16.48 -0.49
N PHE A 91 -2.10 16.35 -1.73
CA PHE A 91 -2.50 17.50 -2.54
C PHE A 91 -3.64 18.30 -1.89
N LEU A 92 -4.72 17.62 -1.46
CA LEU A 92 -5.86 18.28 -0.82
C LEU A 92 -5.47 18.98 0.50
N MET A 93 -4.49 18.43 1.21
CA MET A 93 -3.96 18.99 2.45
C MET A 93 -3.44 20.42 2.29
N PHE A 94 -2.91 20.80 1.12
CA PHE A 94 -2.39 22.16 0.88
C PHE A 94 -3.47 23.24 0.88
N TYR A 95 -4.72 22.88 0.59
CA TYR A 95 -5.81 23.85 0.39
C TYR A 95 -6.93 23.71 1.44
N TYR A 96 -7.05 22.55 2.08
CA TYR A 96 -8.08 22.31 3.08
C TYR A 96 -7.76 23.03 4.41
N VAL A 97 -8.75 23.73 4.96
CA VAL A 97 -8.63 24.45 6.24
C VAL A 97 -9.42 23.72 7.33
N PRO A 98 -8.78 23.10 8.34
CA PRO A 98 -9.46 22.35 9.40
C PRO A 98 -10.04 23.26 10.50
N ALA A 99 -10.77 24.32 10.11
CA ALA A 99 -11.45 25.24 11.03
C ALA A 99 -12.96 25.23 10.75
N VAL A 100 -13.79 25.21 11.80
CA VAL A 100 -15.27 25.12 11.67
C VAL A 100 -15.88 26.12 10.68
N PRO A 101 -15.55 27.43 10.71
CA PRO A 101 -16.15 28.37 9.77
C PRO A 101 -15.71 28.13 8.32
N ASP A 102 -14.52 27.57 8.10
CA ASP A 102 -13.89 27.51 6.77
C ASP A 102 -13.86 26.11 6.16
N ALA A 103 -14.05 25.04 6.94
CA ALA A 103 -13.87 23.66 6.50
C ALA A 103 -14.75 23.32 5.29
N TYR A 104 -16.04 23.64 5.38
CA TYR A 104 -16.98 23.41 4.28
C TYR A 104 -16.65 24.27 3.06
N PHE A 105 -16.33 25.56 3.26
CA PHE A 105 -16.02 26.47 2.16
C PHE A 105 -14.70 26.12 1.46
N SER A 106 -13.68 25.66 2.20
CA SER A 106 -12.42 25.19 1.62
C SER A 106 -12.64 23.96 0.72
N ILE A 107 -13.60 23.08 1.06
CA ILE A 107 -13.98 21.96 0.20
C ILE A 107 -14.69 22.43 -1.07
N ARG A 108 -15.55 23.45 -0.96
CA ARG A 108 -16.24 24.05 -2.11
C ARG A 108 -15.25 24.77 -3.05
N ALA A 109 -14.22 25.41 -2.49
CA ALA A 109 -13.18 26.09 -3.26
C ALA A 109 -12.40 25.14 -4.20
N PHE A 110 -12.34 23.83 -3.93
CA PHE A 110 -11.77 22.87 -4.88
C PHE A 110 -12.52 22.81 -6.21
N ASP A 111 -13.82 23.11 -6.22
CA ASP A 111 -14.62 23.06 -7.43
C ASP A 111 -14.45 24.32 -8.31
N THR A 112 -13.96 25.43 -7.75
CA THR A 112 -13.90 26.74 -8.45
C THR A 112 -12.51 27.39 -8.49
N ASP A 113 -11.76 27.33 -7.39
CA ASP A 113 -10.60 28.22 -7.17
C ASP A 113 -9.26 27.49 -7.33
N VAL A 114 -9.26 26.16 -7.21
CA VAL A 114 -8.04 25.32 -7.29
C VAL A 114 -7.95 24.63 -8.64
N ALA A 115 -6.85 24.85 -9.36
CA ALA A 115 -6.58 24.13 -10.61
C ALA A 115 -6.55 22.62 -10.36
N LEU A 116 -7.36 21.87 -11.12
CA LEU A 116 -7.57 20.42 -10.94
C LEU A 116 -8.11 20.01 -9.55
N GLY A 117 -8.58 20.96 -8.73
CA GLY A 117 -9.09 20.69 -7.38
C GLY A 117 -10.24 19.67 -7.39
N GLN A 118 -11.23 19.90 -8.25
CA GLN A 118 -12.36 18.99 -8.45
C GLN A 118 -11.90 17.58 -8.84
N PHE A 119 -10.90 17.48 -9.73
CA PHE A 119 -10.36 16.20 -10.17
C PHE A 119 -9.70 15.45 -9.01
N PHE A 120 -8.79 16.08 -8.26
CA PHE A 120 -8.13 15.43 -7.13
C PHE A 120 -9.10 15.07 -6.01
N ARG A 121 -10.09 15.93 -5.73
CA ARG A 121 -11.14 15.66 -4.74
C ARG A 121 -11.98 14.44 -5.12
N ASN A 122 -12.43 14.39 -6.38
CA ASN A 122 -13.21 13.26 -6.88
C ASN A 122 -12.37 11.98 -6.96
N LEU A 123 -11.11 12.08 -7.40
CA LEU A 123 -10.20 10.94 -7.44
C LEU A 123 -9.95 10.38 -6.05
N HIS A 124 -9.74 11.24 -5.04
CA HIS A 124 -9.57 10.81 -3.64
C HIS A 124 -10.82 10.06 -3.15
N ARG A 125 -12.02 10.61 -3.41
CA ARG A 125 -13.30 9.98 -3.04
C ARG A 125 -13.50 8.62 -3.72
N TRP A 126 -13.32 8.56 -5.04
CA TRP A 126 -13.48 7.31 -5.79
C TRP A 126 -12.44 6.27 -5.41
N ALA A 127 -11.17 6.68 -5.24
CA ALA A 127 -10.11 5.80 -4.77
C ALA A 127 -10.41 5.22 -3.38
N ALA A 128 -11.03 5.99 -2.47
CA ALA A 128 -11.44 5.52 -1.15
C ALA A 128 -12.49 4.42 -1.26
N HIS A 129 -13.55 4.63 -2.06
CA HIS A 129 -14.57 3.62 -2.30
C HIS A 129 -14.00 2.36 -2.97
N THR A 130 -13.14 2.54 -3.99
CA THR A 130 -12.47 1.43 -4.65
C THR A 130 -11.59 0.65 -3.68
N MET A 131 -10.81 1.32 -2.81
CA MET A 131 -9.96 0.66 -1.82
C MET A 131 -10.80 -0.23 -0.89
N VAL A 132 -11.91 0.27 -0.35
CA VAL A 132 -12.80 -0.52 0.52
C VAL A 132 -13.33 -1.76 -0.21
N ILE A 133 -13.82 -1.61 -1.45
CA ILE A 133 -14.34 -2.72 -2.25
C ILE A 133 -13.25 -3.74 -2.57
N VAL A 134 -12.07 -3.27 -3.00
CA VAL A 134 -10.95 -4.14 -3.38
C VAL A 134 -10.40 -4.89 -2.19
N VAL A 135 -10.24 -4.24 -1.03
CA VAL A 135 -9.80 -4.92 0.20
C VAL A 135 -10.85 -5.94 0.64
N MET A 136 -12.15 -5.61 0.58
CA MET A 136 -13.22 -6.57 0.88
C MET A 136 -13.14 -7.80 -0.03
N LEU A 137 -13.02 -7.60 -1.34
CA LEU A 137 -12.86 -8.70 -2.31
C LEU A 137 -11.57 -9.49 -2.05
N HIS A 138 -10.48 -8.83 -1.66
CA HIS A 138 -9.24 -9.48 -1.28
C HIS A 138 -9.46 -10.40 -0.06
N MET A 139 -10.18 -9.93 0.96
CA MET A 139 -10.54 -10.72 2.15
C MET A 139 -11.37 -11.96 1.76
N PHE A 140 -12.41 -11.79 0.95
CA PHE A 140 -13.22 -12.91 0.46
C PHE A 140 -12.38 -13.93 -0.29
N ARG A 141 -11.56 -13.48 -1.23
CA ARG A 141 -10.68 -14.36 -2.00
C ARG A 141 -9.75 -15.15 -1.07
N VAL A 142 -9.10 -14.50 -0.10
CA VAL A 142 -8.19 -15.17 0.85
C VAL A 142 -8.94 -16.21 1.70
N PHE A 143 -10.18 -15.91 2.09
CA PHE A 143 -11.03 -16.84 2.82
C PHE A 143 -11.43 -18.06 1.98
N TYR A 144 -12.03 -17.85 0.80
CA TYR A 144 -12.52 -18.94 -0.06
C TYR A 144 -11.39 -19.80 -0.63
N THR A 145 -10.23 -19.23 -0.92
CA THR A 145 -9.06 -20.00 -1.36
C THR A 145 -8.33 -20.71 -0.22
N GLY A 146 -8.76 -20.53 1.04
CA GLY A 146 -8.07 -21.09 2.21
C GLY A 146 -6.66 -20.52 2.42
N SER A 147 -6.37 -19.35 1.85
CA SER A 147 -5.03 -18.75 1.86
C SER A 147 -4.54 -18.36 3.26
N TYR A 148 -5.45 -18.20 4.22
CA TYR A 148 -5.15 -17.89 5.62
C TYR A 148 -4.63 -19.10 6.43
N LYS A 149 -4.73 -20.33 5.90
CA LYS A 149 -4.27 -21.54 6.58
C LYS A 149 -2.74 -21.50 6.81
N GLY A 150 -2.25 -22.32 7.74
CA GLY A 150 -0.83 -22.35 8.12
C GLY A 150 0.08 -22.52 6.89
N PRO A 151 1.24 -21.85 6.79
CA PRO A 151 1.93 -20.99 7.78
C PRO A 151 1.44 -19.53 7.88
N ARG A 152 0.37 -19.12 7.18
CA ARG A 152 0.00 -17.70 6.99
C ARG A 152 -1.04 -17.14 7.97
N LYS A 153 -1.32 -17.83 9.08
CA LYS A 153 -2.34 -17.41 10.07
C LYS A 153 -2.04 -16.02 10.64
N PHE A 154 -0.78 -15.71 10.93
CA PHE A 154 -0.36 -14.41 11.44
C PHE A 154 -0.61 -13.29 10.41
N ASN A 155 -0.31 -13.56 9.12
CA ASN A 155 -0.56 -12.60 8.05
C ASN A 155 -2.05 -12.30 7.85
N TRP A 156 -2.91 -13.30 8.08
CA TRP A 156 -4.37 -13.11 8.09
C TRP A 156 -4.82 -12.15 9.19
N VAL A 157 -4.31 -12.29 10.42
CA VAL A 157 -4.63 -11.37 11.53
C VAL A 157 -4.21 -9.94 11.17
N ILE A 158 -3.01 -9.75 10.60
CA ILE A 158 -2.56 -8.44 10.10
C ILE A 158 -3.53 -7.91 9.03
N GLY A 159 -3.98 -8.76 8.11
CA GLY A 159 -4.95 -8.41 7.07
C GLY A 159 -6.30 -7.96 7.65
N VAL A 160 -6.79 -8.62 8.71
CA VAL A 160 -8.01 -8.20 9.42
C VAL A 160 -7.83 -6.81 10.03
N PHE A 161 -6.70 -6.55 10.70
CA PHE A 161 -6.43 -5.22 11.25
C PHE A 161 -6.30 -4.15 10.15
N LEU A 162 -5.65 -4.45 9.02
CA LEU A 162 -5.58 -3.55 7.86
C LEU A 162 -6.96 -3.27 7.28
N TYR A 163 -7.84 -4.27 7.22
CA TYR A 163 -9.23 -4.09 6.78
C TYR A 163 -9.99 -3.15 7.73
N MET A 164 -9.91 -3.38 9.05
CA MET A 164 -10.51 -2.48 10.04
C MET A 164 -9.96 -1.05 9.93
N LEU A 165 -8.66 -0.91 9.71
CA LEU A 165 -8.01 0.38 9.53
C LEU A 165 -8.45 1.08 8.24
N THR A 166 -8.68 0.33 7.17
CA THR A 166 -9.23 0.85 5.90
C THR A 166 -10.63 1.42 6.11
N LEU A 167 -11.50 0.71 6.84
CA LEU A 167 -12.83 1.20 7.19
C LEU A 167 -12.75 2.46 8.07
N LEU A 168 -11.85 2.47 9.05
CA LEU A 168 -11.65 3.61 9.94
C LEU A 168 -11.12 4.84 9.19
N MET A 169 -10.18 4.68 8.26
CA MET A 169 -9.71 5.75 7.38
C MET A 169 -10.85 6.28 6.51
N SER A 170 -11.67 5.39 5.92
CA SER A 170 -12.83 5.81 5.13
C SER A 170 -13.85 6.57 5.97
N PHE A 171 -14.09 6.16 7.21
CA PHE A 171 -15.00 6.85 8.13
C PHE A 171 -14.46 8.22 8.52
N THR A 172 -13.21 8.31 8.97
CA THR A 172 -12.61 9.58 9.41
C THR A 172 -12.49 10.62 8.30
N GLY A 173 -12.22 10.20 7.06
CA GLY A 173 -12.20 11.10 5.90
C GLY A 173 -13.58 11.65 5.55
N TYR A 174 -14.64 10.88 5.79
CA TYR A 174 -16.02 11.31 5.61
C TYR A 174 -16.44 12.45 6.56
N LEU A 175 -15.71 12.64 7.67
CA LEU A 175 -16.03 13.67 8.67
C LEU A 175 -15.48 15.06 8.28
N LEU A 176 -14.49 15.11 7.40
CA LEU A 176 -13.73 16.33 7.10
C LEU A 176 -14.49 17.40 6.29
N PRO A 177 -15.47 17.06 5.41
CA PRO A 177 -16.27 18.08 4.74
C PRO A 177 -17.07 18.99 5.69
N TRP A 178 -17.29 18.55 6.93
CA TRP A 178 -17.99 19.30 7.97
C TRP A 178 -19.40 19.76 7.56
N ASP A 179 -20.10 18.92 6.80
CA ASP A 179 -21.51 19.11 6.43
C ASP A 179 -22.45 18.43 7.44
N GLN A 180 -23.77 18.52 7.19
CA GLN A 180 -24.77 17.92 8.07
C GLN A 180 -24.59 16.40 8.22
N LEU A 181 -24.21 15.73 7.13
CA LEU A 181 -23.98 14.29 7.15
C LEU A 181 -22.75 13.94 8.01
N ALA A 182 -21.66 14.69 7.88
CA ALA A 182 -20.49 14.55 8.73
C ALA A 182 -20.82 14.76 10.22
N TYR A 183 -21.59 15.80 10.54
CA TYR A 183 -22.01 16.08 11.93
C TYR A 183 -22.78 14.90 12.56
N TRP A 184 -23.75 14.34 11.84
CA TRP A 184 -24.49 13.17 12.31
C TRP A 184 -23.63 11.91 12.35
N ALA A 185 -22.71 11.73 11.41
CA ALA A 185 -21.74 10.63 11.45
C ALA A 185 -20.82 10.70 12.68
N ILE A 186 -20.35 11.89 13.07
CA ILE A 186 -19.60 12.10 14.31
C ILE A 186 -20.46 11.71 15.51
N THR A 187 -21.71 12.17 15.56
CA THR A 187 -22.64 11.87 16.65
C THR A 187 -22.84 10.37 16.82
N VAL A 188 -23.10 9.64 15.72
CA VAL A 188 -23.25 8.17 15.73
C VAL A 188 -21.94 7.49 16.15
N GLY A 189 -20.81 7.88 15.57
CA GLY A 189 -19.50 7.27 15.88
C GLY A 189 -19.10 7.44 17.35
N VAL A 190 -19.33 8.62 17.91
CA VAL A 190 -19.06 8.92 19.33
C VAL A 190 -19.99 8.13 20.24
N ASN A 191 -21.27 7.98 19.89
CA ASN A 191 -22.20 7.17 20.68
C ASN A 191 -21.84 5.68 20.67
N ILE A 192 -21.35 5.15 19.55
CA ILE A 192 -20.81 3.79 19.48
C ILE A 192 -19.60 3.63 20.43
N GLY A 193 -18.66 4.59 20.39
CA GLY A 193 -17.51 4.58 21.31
C GLY A 193 -17.90 4.74 22.78
N GLY A 194 -18.95 5.52 23.05
CA GLY A 194 -19.52 5.73 24.39
C GLY A 194 -20.24 4.50 24.95
N ALA A 195 -20.64 3.55 24.12
CA ALA A 195 -21.31 2.32 24.56
C ALA A 195 -20.35 1.28 25.18
N VAL A 196 -19.03 1.53 25.16
CA VAL A 196 -18.04 0.61 25.74
C VAL A 196 -18.16 0.61 27.27
N PRO A 197 -18.34 -0.57 27.91
CA PRO A 197 -18.41 -0.66 29.37
C PRO A 197 -17.15 -0.10 30.04
N PHE A 198 -17.32 0.52 31.21
CA PHE A 198 -16.28 1.08 32.08
C PHE A 198 -15.47 2.29 31.54
N VAL A 199 -15.22 2.35 30.22
CA VAL A 199 -14.35 3.39 29.60
C VAL A 199 -15.07 4.27 28.59
N GLY A 200 -16.37 4.07 28.36
CA GLY A 200 -17.15 4.77 27.32
C GLY A 200 -17.12 6.29 27.44
N ASP A 201 -17.27 6.84 28.64
CA ASP A 201 -17.24 8.29 28.85
C ASP A 201 -15.86 8.90 28.54
N GLN A 202 -14.79 8.19 28.89
CA GLN A 202 -13.43 8.59 28.56
C GLN A 202 -13.21 8.53 27.05
N VAL A 203 -13.65 7.46 26.37
CA VAL A 203 -13.58 7.32 24.91
C VAL A 203 -14.31 8.47 24.23
N ARG A 204 -15.56 8.75 24.62
CA ARG A 204 -16.34 9.86 24.07
C ARG A 204 -15.62 11.20 24.23
N ARG A 205 -15.11 11.51 25.42
CA ARG A 205 -14.38 12.77 25.66
C ARG A 205 -13.11 12.89 24.82
N ILE A 206 -12.36 11.79 24.64
CA ILE A 206 -11.15 11.76 23.81
C ILE A 206 -11.51 12.04 22.34
N LEU A 207 -12.55 11.39 21.83
CA LEU A 207 -13.01 11.57 20.44
C LEU A 207 -13.58 12.98 20.19
N LEU A 208 -14.32 13.53 21.15
CA LEU A 208 -14.95 14.85 21.01
C LEU A 208 -14.02 16.02 21.32
N ALA A 209 -12.90 15.83 22.03
CA ALA A 209 -12.14 16.91 22.67
C ALA A 209 -12.82 17.60 23.84
N GLY A 210 -13.92 17.06 24.35
CA GLY A 210 -14.77 17.74 25.33
C GLY A 210 -16.14 17.09 25.44
N PHE A 211 -17.15 17.89 25.73
CA PHE A 211 -18.53 17.43 25.90
C PHE A 211 -19.37 17.51 24.61
N ASP A 212 -19.01 18.45 23.74
CA ASP A 212 -19.73 18.79 22.51
C ASP A 212 -18.84 18.73 21.27
N ILE A 213 -19.47 18.68 20.10
CA ILE A 213 -18.79 18.71 18.81
C ILE A 213 -18.34 20.16 18.52
N THR A 214 -17.04 20.39 18.47
CA THR A 214 -16.43 21.72 18.31
C THR A 214 -15.30 21.68 17.28
N GLY A 215 -14.65 22.82 17.04
CA GLY A 215 -13.45 22.86 16.19
C GLY A 215 -12.31 21.98 16.69
N ALA A 216 -12.22 21.75 18.00
CA ALA A 216 -11.24 20.83 18.56
C ALA A 216 -11.52 19.36 18.20
N THR A 217 -12.78 19.01 17.96
CA THR A 217 -13.20 17.70 17.40
C THR A 217 -12.72 17.58 15.96
N LEU A 218 -12.94 18.61 15.14
CA LEU A 218 -12.51 18.63 13.74
C LEU A 218 -11.01 18.44 13.59
N VAL A 219 -10.20 19.21 14.31
CA VAL A 219 -8.73 19.11 14.24
C VAL A 219 -8.24 17.72 14.66
N ARG A 220 -8.87 17.07 15.64
CA ARG A 220 -8.53 15.68 16.03
C ARG A 220 -8.79 14.69 14.91
N TRP A 221 -10.00 14.72 14.33
CA TRP A 221 -10.35 13.82 13.21
C TRP A 221 -9.48 14.06 11.99
N TYR A 222 -9.18 15.33 11.68
CA TYR A 222 -8.23 15.69 10.63
C TYR A 222 -6.83 15.12 10.89
N THR A 223 -6.28 15.34 12.09
CA THR A 223 -4.94 14.84 12.45
C THR A 223 -4.88 13.31 12.43
N LEU A 224 -5.94 12.64 12.91
CA LEU A 224 -6.08 11.19 12.83
C LEU A 224 -6.10 10.71 11.38
N HIS A 225 -6.92 11.32 10.53
CA HIS A 225 -7.10 10.90 9.15
C HIS A 225 -5.87 11.14 8.28
N VAL A 226 -5.19 12.27 8.44
CA VAL A 226 -4.08 12.68 7.57
C VAL A 226 -2.75 12.09 8.03
N ILE A 227 -2.51 11.98 9.34
CA ILE A 227 -1.20 11.59 9.87
C ILE A 227 -1.25 10.19 10.47
N PHE A 228 -2.00 10.00 11.56
CA PHE A 228 -1.85 8.80 12.39
C PHE A 228 -2.33 7.54 11.67
N LEU A 229 -3.53 7.55 11.08
CA LEU A 229 -4.09 6.35 10.45
C LEU A 229 -3.29 5.93 9.20
N PRO A 230 -2.91 6.83 8.28
CA PRO A 230 -2.08 6.45 7.12
C PRO A 230 -0.69 5.94 7.53
N LEU A 231 -0.07 6.50 8.57
CA LEU A 231 1.22 6.02 9.08
C LEU A 231 1.12 4.62 9.68
N ILE A 232 0.09 4.36 10.51
CA ILE A 232 -0.16 3.03 11.06
C ILE A 232 -0.42 2.04 9.92
N ALA A 233 -1.23 2.43 8.93
CA ALA A 233 -1.54 1.60 7.77
C ALA A 233 -0.28 1.25 6.99
N PHE A 234 0.58 2.24 6.74
CA PHE A 234 1.86 2.06 6.06
C PHE A 234 2.74 1.02 6.77
N TRP A 235 2.95 1.16 8.08
CA TRP A 235 3.75 0.19 8.86
C TRP A 235 3.14 -1.20 8.87
N MET A 236 1.82 -1.30 9.02
CA MET A 236 1.13 -2.60 8.98
C MET A 236 1.20 -3.24 7.59
N MET A 237 1.14 -2.46 6.51
CA MET A 237 1.33 -2.95 5.15
C MET A 237 2.75 -3.47 4.92
N LEU A 238 3.78 -2.76 5.42
CA LEU A 238 5.16 -3.26 5.35
C LEU A 238 5.30 -4.61 6.05
N LEU A 239 4.74 -4.75 7.25
CA LEU A 239 4.72 -6.02 7.98
C LEU A 239 3.95 -7.11 7.21
N HIS A 240 2.81 -6.76 6.62
CA HIS A 240 2.00 -7.67 5.82
C HIS A 240 2.77 -8.19 4.60
N PHE A 241 3.40 -7.29 3.82
CA PHE A 241 4.19 -7.68 2.65
C PHE A 241 5.44 -8.46 3.02
N TYR A 242 6.11 -8.11 4.12
CA TYR A 242 7.22 -8.89 4.66
C TYR A 242 6.80 -10.34 4.97
N ARG A 243 5.62 -10.54 5.57
CA ARG A 243 5.10 -11.89 5.84
C ARG A 243 4.69 -12.63 4.59
N VAL A 244 4.04 -11.97 3.63
CA VAL A 244 3.74 -12.58 2.31
C VAL A 244 5.03 -13.05 1.61
N ARG A 245 6.09 -12.23 1.66
CA ARG A 245 7.41 -12.59 1.12
C ARG A 245 8.01 -13.79 1.83
N LYS A 246 7.96 -13.83 3.17
CA LYS A 246 8.58 -14.88 3.99
C LYS A 246 7.83 -16.21 3.90
N ASP A 247 6.51 -16.17 3.96
CA ASP A 247 5.66 -17.37 4.06
C ASP A 247 5.22 -17.90 2.68
N GLY A 248 5.47 -17.13 1.61
CA GLY A 248 5.12 -17.45 0.23
C GLY A 248 3.61 -17.39 -0.04
N PHE A 249 3.24 -17.49 -1.32
CA PHE A 249 1.84 -17.46 -1.74
C PHE A 249 1.15 -18.83 -1.59
N SER A 250 -0.16 -18.81 -1.31
CA SER A 250 -0.96 -19.99 -0.93
C SER A 250 -1.12 -21.08 -2.00
N ALA A 251 -0.77 -20.82 -3.25
CA ALA A 251 -0.85 -21.82 -4.32
C ALA A 251 0.21 -22.93 -4.22
N THR A 252 1.05 -22.87 -3.18
CA THR A 252 2.03 -23.89 -2.85
C THR A 252 1.40 -24.80 -1.79
N LYS A 253 1.12 -26.08 -2.12
CA LYS A 253 1.04 -27.12 -1.06
C LYS A 253 2.29 -26.95 -0.21
N PRO A 254 2.20 -26.93 1.14
CA PRO A 254 3.40 -27.00 1.96
C PRO A 254 4.25 -28.14 1.41
N ILE A 255 5.48 -27.86 1.01
CA ILE A 255 6.40 -28.91 0.63
C ILE A 255 6.45 -29.84 1.85
N PRO A 256 6.15 -31.15 1.72
CA PRO A 256 6.33 -32.10 2.82
C PRO A 256 7.71 -31.87 3.45
N ILE A 257 7.85 -31.99 4.78
CA ILE A 257 9.15 -31.70 5.43
C ILE A 257 10.27 -32.56 4.82
N GLU A 258 9.93 -33.77 4.39
CA GLU A 258 10.81 -34.70 3.65
C GLU A 258 11.32 -34.11 2.31
N ASP A 259 10.49 -33.30 1.64
CA ASP A 259 10.84 -32.61 0.40
C ASP A 259 11.38 -31.19 0.65
N HIS A 260 11.44 -30.74 1.92
CA HIS A 260 11.84 -29.39 2.26
C HIS A 260 13.34 -29.22 2.00
N PRO A 261 13.77 -28.31 1.10
CA PRO A 261 15.16 -28.24 0.64
C PRO A 261 16.19 -27.86 1.73
N ILE A 262 15.72 -27.44 2.91
CA ILE A 262 16.55 -27.13 4.09
C ILE A 262 16.33 -28.14 5.25
N LEU A 263 15.13 -28.74 5.38
CA LEU A 263 14.74 -29.52 6.57
C LEU A 263 14.61 -31.02 6.29
N GLY A 264 14.39 -31.44 5.04
CA GLY A 264 14.32 -32.84 4.63
C GLY A 264 15.68 -33.55 4.58
N LYS A 265 16.78 -32.80 4.77
CA LYS A 265 18.13 -33.35 4.93
C LYS A 265 18.55 -33.57 6.37
N VAL A 266 17.72 -33.26 7.35
CA VAL A 266 17.98 -33.65 8.75
C VAL A 266 17.46 -35.07 8.95
N LYS A 267 18.15 -36.02 8.33
CA LYS A 267 18.11 -37.43 8.67
C LYS A 267 19.43 -37.75 9.34
N GLU A 268 19.49 -37.53 10.65
CA GLU A 268 20.23 -38.34 11.64
C GLU A 268 19.48 -38.22 12.98
#